data_AF-A0A1V9YBS4-F1
#
_entry.id   AF-A0A1V9YBS4-F1
#
_cell.length_a   1.000
_cell.length_b   1.000
_cell.length_c   1.000
_cell.angle_alpha   90.00
_cell.angle_beta   90.00
_cell.angle_gamma   90.00
#
_symmetry.space_group_name_H-M   'P 1'
#
loop_
_entity.id
_entity.type
_entity.pdbx_description
1 polymer ?
#
loop_
_entity_poly.entity_id
_entity_poly.type
_entity_poly.pdbx_seq_one_letter_code
_entity_poly.pdbx_strand_id
1 'polypeptide(L)'
;MSVYVKGGVGRQYTISTTFADVRERLDAAFNTISSDVIYNCIENSKAEVRRLNAYIRDSETADDDDGGGEDCGSECDGEESGDECDLSDFDVDISPLDDDINTIA
;
A
#
# COMPACT_ATOMS: atom_id res chain seq x y z
N MET A 1 -11.11 -0.11 7.15
CA MET A 1 -10.41 0.07 8.44
C MET A 1 -9.31 1.15 8.41
N SER A 2 -8.62 1.39 7.28
CA SER A 2 -7.44 2.28 7.21
C SER A 2 -7.71 3.79 7.38
N VAL A 3 -8.87 4.33 6.97
CA VAL A 3 -9.08 5.79 6.90
C VAL A 3 -9.20 6.46 8.28
N TYR A 4 -9.90 5.82 9.22
CA TYR A 4 -10.18 6.40 10.55
C TYR A 4 -8.92 6.51 11.42
N VAL A 5 -8.12 5.45 11.48
CA VAL A 5 -6.90 5.44 12.31
C VAL A 5 -5.77 6.18 11.58
N LYS A 6 -5.51 5.89 10.30
CA LYS A 6 -4.36 6.48 9.58
C LYS A 6 -4.48 8.00 9.40
N GLY A 7 -5.70 8.53 9.23
CA GLY A 7 -5.94 9.96 9.02
C GLY A 7 -5.97 10.81 10.29
N GLY A 8 -6.30 10.24 11.45
CA GLY A 8 -6.53 10.98 12.71
C GLY A 8 -5.31 11.10 13.62
N VAL A 9 -4.55 10.01 13.78
CA VAL A 9 -3.34 10.00 14.62
C VAL A 9 -2.08 10.47 13.89
N GLY A 10 -2.01 10.28 12.56
CA GLY A 10 -0.79 10.54 11.78
C GLY A 10 -0.46 12.01 11.54
N ARG A 11 -1.44 12.92 11.62
CA ARG A 11 -1.30 14.34 11.22
C ARG A 11 -0.95 15.31 12.37
N GLN A 12 -0.77 14.80 13.58
CA GLN A 12 -0.62 15.62 14.79
C GLN A 12 0.71 15.37 15.50
N TYR A 13 1.76 15.00 14.76
CA TYR A 13 3.09 14.88 15.33
C TYR A 13 3.78 16.24 15.30
N THR A 14 4.05 16.77 16.50
CA THR A 14 4.94 17.91 16.72
C THR A 14 6.20 17.44 17.44
N ILE A 15 7.23 18.28 17.51
CA ILE A 15 8.49 17.99 18.20
C ILE A 15 8.31 17.64 19.69
N SER A 16 7.18 18.01 20.29
CA SER A 16 6.83 17.74 21.69
C SER A 16 5.95 16.51 21.88
N THR A 17 5.53 15.82 20.81
CA THR A 17 4.62 14.67 20.91
C THR A 17 5.35 13.48 21.51
N THR A 18 4.81 12.90 22.58
CA THR A 18 5.38 11.72 23.24
C THR A 18 4.67 10.45 22.82
N PHE A 19 5.31 9.29 23.04
CA PHE A 19 4.67 7.98 22.81
C PHE A 19 3.39 7.77 23.62
N ALA A 20 3.28 8.40 24.80
CA ALA A 20 2.07 8.33 25.61
C ALA A 20 0.89 9.03 24.91
N ASP A 21 1.12 10.20 24.32
CA ASP A 21 0.13 10.96 23.55
C ASP A 21 -0.31 10.19 22.30
N VAL A 22 0.62 9.47 21.65
CA VAL A 22 0.28 8.60 20.51
C VAL A 22 -0.63 7.47 20.95
N ARG A 23 -0.29 6.78 22.04
CA ARG A 23 -1.08 5.66 22.57
C ARG A 23 -2.50 6.11 22.92
N GLU A 24 -2.65 7.22 23.65
CA GLU A 24 -3.96 7.72 24.04
C GLU A 24 -4.85 8.02 22.84
N ARG A 25 -4.30 8.66 21.80
CA ARG A 25 -5.04 8.96 20.58
C ARG A 25 -5.38 7.70 19.77
N LEU A 26 -4.51 6.70 19.78
CA LEU A 26 -4.82 5.39 19.18
C LEU A 26 -5.98 4.72 19.92
N ASP A 27 -5.93 4.66 21.24
CA ASP A 27 -7.01 4.08 22.06
C ASP A 27 -8.34 4.81 21.82
N ALA A 28 -8.32 6.15 21.82
CA ALA A 28 -9.49 6.95 21.49
C ALA A 28 -10.02 6.64 20.08
N ALA A 29 -9.14 6.59 19.08
CA ALA A 29 -9.54 6.29 17.70
C ALA A 29 -10.12 4.88 17.55
N PHE A 30 -9.54 3.87 18.20
CA PHE A 30 -10.07 2.51 18.18
C PHE A 30 -11.44 2.40 18.86
N ASN A 31 -11.65 3.12 19.96
CA ASN A 31 -12.95 3.17 20.65
C ASN A 31 -14.06 3.82 19.81
N THR A 32 -13.73 4.63 18.80
CA THR A 32 -14.72 5.21 17.88
C THR A 32 -15.15 4.26 16.75
N ILE A 33 -14.48 3.12 16.57
CA ILE A 33 -14.81 2.18 15.49
C ILE A 33 -16.07 1.40 15.88
N SER A 34 -17.15 1.54 15.09
CA SER A 34 -18.37 0.78 15.32
C SER A 34 -18.21 -0.69 14.94
N SER A 35 -19.00 -1.55 15.60
CA SER A 35 -19.03 -2.99 15.28
C SER A 35 -19.41 -3.25 13.82
N ASP A 36 -20.27 -2.42 13.22
CA ASP A 36 -20.66 -2.54 11.82
C ASP A 36 -19.49 -2.33 10.86
N VAL A 37 -18.58 -1.39 11.18
CA VAL A 37 -17.38 -1.16 10.37
C VAL A 37 -16.45 -2.37 10.41
N ILE A 38 -16.33 -3.02 11.57
CA ILE A 38 -15.54 -4.24 11.75
C ILE A 38 -16.19 -5.40 10.98
N TYR A 39 -17.50 -5.58 11.15
CA TYR A 39 -18.28 -6.62 10.49
C TYR A 39 -18.20 -6.50 8.96
N ASN A 40 -18.43 -5.30 8.42
CA ASN A 40 -18.33 -5.06 6.98
C ASN A 40 -16.92 -5.32 6.45
N CYS A 41 -15.88 -5.02 7.24
CA CYS A 41 -14.52 -5.35 6.87
C CYS A 41 -14.32 -6.87 6.75
N ILE A 42 -14.83 -7.64 7.71
CA ILE A 42 -14.77 -9.10 7.71
C ILE A 42 -15.53 -9.68 6.52
N GLU A 43 -16.76 -9.21 6.28
CA GLU A 43 -17.58 -9.71 5.17
C GLU A 43 -16.96 -9.36 3.82
N ASN A 44 -16.38 -8.17 3.66
CA ASN A 44 -15.65 -7.79 2.45
C ASN A 44 -14.45 -8.71 2.21
N SER A 45 -13.66 -9.01 3.24
CA SER A 45 -12.55 -9.96 3.12
C SER A 45 -13.04 -11.35 2.70
N LYS A 46 -14.14 -11.85 3.27
CA LYS A 46 -14.73 -13.13 2.85
C LYS A 46 -15.22 -13.09 1.40
N ALA A 47 -15.80 -11.97 0.97
CA ALA A 47 -16.27 -11.80 -0.41
C ALA A 47 -15.10 -11.87 -1.41
N GLU A 48 -14.00 -11.18 -1.14
CA GLU A 48 -12.81 -11.24 -1.99
C GLU A 48 -12.18 -12.64 -2.05
N VAL A 49 -12.13 -13.36 -0.93
CA VAL A 49 -11.65 -14.75 -0.92
C VAL A 49 -12.53 -15.64 -1.79
N ARG A 50 -13.86 -15.51 -1.70
CA ARG A 50 -14.79 -16.27 -2.56
C ARG A 50 -14.61 -15.92 -4.03
N ARG A 51 -14.43 -14.65 -4.34
CA ARG A 51 -14.19 -14.16 -5.70
C ARG A 51 -12.91 -14.75 -6.29
N LEU A 52 -11.81 -14.72 -5.55
CA LEU A 52 -10.53 -15.31 -5.99
C LEU A 52 -10.65 -16.82 -6.20
N ASN A 53 -11.32 -17.53 -5.28
CA ASN A 53 -11.53 -18.96 -5.44
C ASN A 53 -12.42 -19.31 -6.65
N ALA A 54 -13.44 -18.49 -6.96
CA ALA A 54 -14.24 -18.67 -8.17
C ALA A 54 -13.39 -18.45 -9.42
N TYR A 55 -12.60 -17.37 -9.45
CA TYR A 55 -11.69 -17.07 -10.55
C TYR A 55 -10.72 -18.22 -10.85
N ILE A 56 -10.09 -18.79 -9.81
CA ILE A 56 -9.16 -19.93 -9.96
C ILE A 56 -9.88 -21.13 -10.59
N ARG A 57 -11.06 -21.48 -10.09
CA ARG A 57 -11.83 -22.62 -10.62
C ARG A 57 -12.26 -22.40 -12.06
N ASP A 58 -12.71 -21.20 -12.38
CA ASP A 58 -13.12 -20.86 -13.75
C ASP A 58 -11.90 -20.96 -14.70
N SER A 59 -10.72 -20.51 -14.28
CA SER A 59 -9.48 -20.69 -15.06
C SER A 59 -9.05 -22.14 -15.22
N GLU A 60 -9.17 -22.98 -14.18
CA GLU A 60 -8.86 -24.42 -14.27
C GLU A 60 -9.80 -25.14 -15.24
N THR A 61 -11.09 -24.78 -15.27
CA THR A 61 -12.05 -25.37 -16.22
C THR A 61 -11.87 -24.91 -17.66
N ALA A 62 -11.15 -23.80 -17.89
CA ALA A 62 -10.85 -23.31 -19.24
C ALA A 62 -9.68 -24.05 -19.90
N ASP A 63 -8.78 -24.66 -19.12
CA ASP A 63 -7.67 -25.49 -19.63
C ASP A 63 -8.11 -26.91 -20.02
N ASP A 64 -9.30 -27.35 -19.61
CA ASP A 64 -9.82 -28.70 -19.89
C ASP A 64 -10.66 -28.79 -21.21
N ASP A 65 -10.85 -27.68 -21.95
CA ASP A 65 -11.61 -27.66 -23.23
C ASP A 65 -10.71 -27.77 -24.48
N ASP A 66 -9.37 -27.74 -24.36
CA ASP A 66 -8.47 -27.93 -25.51
C ASP A 66 -8.02 -29.39 -25.66
N GLY A 67 -9.00 -30.26 -25.85
CA GLY A 67 -8.82 -31.66 -26.29
C GLY A 67 -8.80 -31.83 -27.80
N GLY A 68 -8.33 -30.83 -28.57
CA GLY A 68 -8.37 -30.81 -30.04
C GLY A 68 -7.07 -30.33 -30.65
N GLY A 69 -6.05 -31.20 -30.68
CA GLY A 69 -4.70 -30.82 -31.10
C GLY A 69 -4.57 -30.42 -32.56
N GLU A 70 -3.64 -29.49 -32.81
CA GLU A 70 -2.75 -29.49 -33.96
C GLU A 70 -1.48 -28.64 -33.71
N ASP A 71 -0.36 -29.23 -34.11
CA ASP A 71 1.02 -28.73 -34.05
C ASP A 71 1.26 -27.65 -35.12
N CYS A 72 1.79 -26.48 -34.74
CA CYS A 72 2.95 -25.88 -35.43
C CYS A 72 3.33 -24.47 -34.91
N GLY A 73 4.63 -24.25 -34.71
CA GLY A 73 5.27 -23.01 -35.20
C GLY A 73 5.81 -22.01 -34.18
N SER A 74 6.97 -22.34 -33.60
CA SER A 74 8.21 -21.53 -33.54
C SER A 74 8.17 -20.02 -33.17
N GLU A 75 9.22 -19.65 -32.40
CA GLU A 75 9.84 -18.33 -32.22
C GLU A 75 9.37 -17.50 -31.00
N CYS A 76 9.96 -17.82 -29.86
CA CYS A 76 10.14 -16.91 -28.74
C CYS A 76 11.21 -15.88 -29.12
N ASP A 77 10.90 -14.59 -29.08
CA ASP A 77 11.89 -13.52 -28.91
C ASP A 77 11.29 -12.39 -28.07
N GLY A 78 12.09 -11.91 -27.12
CA GLY A 78 11.63 -11.31 -25.87
C GLY A 78 11.10 -9.88 -25.97
N GLU A 79 10.01 -9.63 -25.24
CA GLU A 79 9.48 -8.30 -24.98
C GLU A 79 10.29 -7.66 -23.84
N GLU A 80 11.10 -6.65 -24.18
CA GLU A 80 11.71 -5.73 -23.23
C GLU A 80 10.62 -4.82 -22.64
N SER A 81 10.25 -5.03 -21.37
CA SER A 81 9.49 -4.05 -20.60
C SER A 81 10.43 -3.37 -19.61
N GLY A 82 11.03 -2.27 -20.03
CA GLY A 82 11.80 -1.38 -19.18
C GLY A 82 10.93 -0.79 -18.07
N ASP A 83 11.23 -1.18 -16.83
CA ASP A 83 10.83 -0.43 -15.64
C ASP A 83 12.08 0.28 -15.11
N GLU A 84 12.45 1.36 -15.81
CA GLU A 84 13.46 2.29 -15.33
C GLU A 84 12.82 3.17 -14.25
N CYS A 85 13.12 2.85 -12.99
CA CYS A 85 12.80 3.71 -11.86
C CYS A 85 13.64 4.99 -11.96
N ASP A 86 13.08 6.01 -12.62
CA ASP A 86 13.67 7.35 -12.67
C ASP A 86 13.60 7.99 -11.27
N LEU A 87 14.73 7.99 -10.56
CA LEU A 87 14.90 8.61 -9.25
C LEU A 87 15.54 10.01 -9.36
N SER A 88 15.45 10.67 -10.51
CA SER A 88 16.13 11.96 -10.75
C SER A 88 15.50 13.18 -10.04
N ASP A 89 14.39 13.03 -9.32
CA ASP A 89 13.70 14.17 -8.68
C ASP A 89 14.07 14.42 -7.19
N PHE A 90 15.06 13.71 -6.63
CA PHE A 90 15.63 14.07 -5.32
C PHE A 90 16.87 14.94 -5.49
N ASP A 91 16.67 16.18 -5.90
CA ASP A 91 17.61 17.27 -5.65
C ASP A 91 17.63 17.54 -4.13
N VAL A 92 18.44 16.76 -3.41
CA VAL A 92 18.85 17.13 -2.05
C VAL A 92 19.84 18.27 -2.20
N ASP A 93 19.32 19.49 -2.17
CA ASP A 93 20.11 20.71 -2.05
C ASP A 93 20.76 20.72 -0.66
N ILE A 94 21.89 20.03 -0.51
CA ILE A 94 22.82 20.27 0.59
C ILE A 94 23.61 21.51 0.21
N SER A 95 22.96 22.66 0.30
CA SER A 95 23.66 23.94 0.34
C SER A 95 24.60 23.92 1.55
N PRO A 96 25.89 24.27 1.40
CA PRO A 96 26.79 24.44 2.52
C PRO A 96 26.19 25.48 3.47
N LEU A 97 26.05 25.14 4.74
CA LEU A 97 25.85 26.15 5.78
C LEU A 97 27.15 26.95 5.85
N ASP A 98 27.27 27.99 5.03
CA ASP A 98 28.30 29.00 5.17
C ASP A 98 28.06 29.78 6.46
N ASP A 99 29.17 29.98 7.16
CA ASP A 99 29.36 30.61 8.45
C ASP A 99 28.81 32.06 8.58
N ASP A 100 28.66 32.46 9.84
CA ASP A 100 28.62 33.83 10.37
C ASP A 100 27.31 34.64 10.34
N ILE A 101 26.57 34.65 11.46
CA ILE A 101 26.05 35.90 12.06
C ILE A 101 26.16 35.83 13.61
N ASN A 102 27.29 36.33 14.10
CA ASN A 102 27.41 37.40 15.09
C ASN A 102 27.12 37.15 16.59
N THR A 103 28.22 37.08 17.34
CA THR A 103 28.45 37.74 18.63
C THR A 103 27.52 38.92 18.93
N ILE A 104 26.82 38.83 20.06
CA ILE A 104 26.41 39.95 20.92
C ILE A 104 26.40 39.38 22.35
N ALA A 105 27.49 39.58 23.08
CA ALA A 105 27.71 40.65 24.06
C ALA A 105 27.12 40.30 25.44
#